data_AF-A0A7X7LYI6-F1
#
_entry.id   AF-A0A7X7LYI6-F1
#
_cell.length_a   1.000
_cell.length_b   1.000
_cell.length_c   1.000
_cell.angle_alpha   90.00
_cell.angle_beta   90.00
_cell.angle_gamma   90.00
#
_symmetry.space_group_name_H-M   'P 1'
#
loop_
_entity.id
_entity.type
_entity.pdbx_description
1 polymer ?
#
loop_
_entity_poly.entity_id
_entity_poly.type
_entity_poly.pdbx_seq_one_letter_code
_entity_poly.pdbx_strand_id
1 'polypeptide(L)'
;NWQGQVFDCDFNQMLGLPLGARPQAPTHLSDLLDADLEGHAIRVATHCYGCTAGQGSSCGGALEHASDGMQDASVAAAHGDPR
;
A
#
# COMPACT_ATOMS: atom_id res chain seq x y z
N ASN A 1 13.23 6.37 -0.92
CA ASN A 1 13.98 7.55 -1.42
C ASN A 1 14.75 7.19 -2.69
N TRP A 2 15.53 8.13 -3.25
CA TRP A 2 16.22 7.94 -4.53
C TRP A 2 17.38 6.94 -4.49
N GLN A 3 17.81 6.51 -3.29
CA GLN A 3 18.77 5.42 -3.08
C GLN A 3 18.10 4.06 -2.89
N GLY A 4 16.78 3.95 -3.10
CA GLY A 4 16.07 2.68 -2.98
C GLY A 4 15.69 2.30 -1.54
N GLN A 5 15.81 3.18 -0.54
CA GLN A 5 15.29 2.89 0.80
C GLN A 5 13.76 2.94 0.81
N VAL A 6 13.13 1.95 1.44
CA VAL A 6 11.68 1.74 1.49
C VAL A 6 11.08 2.33 2.78
N PHE A 7 9.94 2.99 2.62
CA PHE A 7 9.17 3.63 3.69
C PHE A 7 7.68 3.35 3.45
N ASP A 8 6.86 3.30 4.51
CA ASP A 8 5.41 3.07 4.35
C ASP A 8 4.68 4.24 3.67
N CYS A 9 5.22 5.45 3.78
CA CYS A 9 4.66 6.64 3.12
C CYS A 9 5.73 7.75 2.95
N ASP A 10 5.42 8.76 2.13
CA ASP A 10 6.32 9.89 1.86
C ASP A 10 6.62 10.71 3.12
N PHE A 11 5.66 10.87 4.03
CA PHE A 11 5.92 11.52 5.31
C PHE A 11 6.88 10.72 6.19
N ASN A 12 6.74 9.40 6.22
CA ASN A 12 7.71 8.54 6.90
C ASN A 12 9.09 8.68 6.25
N GLN A 13 9.18 8.84 4.92
CA GLN A 13 10.44 9.16 4.25
C GLN A 13 11.01 10.52 4.69
N MET A 14 10.21 11.58 4.70
CA MET A 14 10.63 12.91 5.15
C MET A 14 11.12 12.91 6.60
N LEU A 15 10.50 12.09 7.46
CA LEU A 15 10.83 11.96 8.88
C LEU A 15 11.88 10.88 9.18
N GLY A 16 12.39 10.16 8.17
CA GLY A 16 13.35 9.08 8.36
C GLY A 16 12.83 7.88 9.15
N LEU A 17 11.51 7.64 9.12
CA LEU A 17 10.84 6.53 9.80
C LEU A 17 10.84 5.28 8.89
N PRO A 18 11.68 4.26 9.13
CA PRO A 18 11.81 3.12 8.22
C PRO A 18 10.52 2.30 8.11
N LEU A 19 10.46 1.44 7.09
CA LEU A 19 9.41 0.45 6.86
C LEU A 19 8.96 -0.23 8.16
N GLY A 20 7.65 -0.17 8.45
CA GLY A 20 7.05 -0.70 9.68
C GLY A 20 7.20 -2.21 9.85
N ALA A 21 7.24 -2.96 8.75
CA ALA A 21 7.51 -4.39 8.75
C ALA A 21 8.93 -4.74 9.23
N ARG A 22 9.89 -3.80 9.15
CA ARG A 22 11.31 -4.00 9.49
C ARG A 22 11.89 -2.75 10.19
N PRO A 23 11.45 -2.41 11.41
CA PRO A 23 11.77 -1.12 12.02
C PRO A 23 13.21 -1.01 12.55
N GLN A 24 13.92 -2.13 12.71
CA GLN A 24 15.30 -2.14 13.22
C GLN A 24 16.36 -1.82 12.15
N ALA A 25 16.02 -1.85 10.87
CA ALA A 25 16.99 -1.62 9.80
C ALA A 25 16.33 -0.98 8.55
N PRO A 26 17.04 -0.08 7.86
CA PRO A 26 16.60 0.37 6.54
C PRO A 26 16.45 -0.82 5.59
N THR A 27 15.33 -0.88 4.88
CA THR A 27 15.08 -1.91 3.85
C THR A 27 15.35 -1.31 2.48
N HIS A 28 16.16 -1.98 1.65
CA HIS A 28 16.37 -1.58 0.26
C HIS A 28 15.31 -2.23 -0.64
N LEU A 29 14.96 -1.58 -1.75
CA LEU A 29 13.92 -2.06 -2.67
C LEU A 29 14.22 -3.47 -3.21
N SER A 30 15.49 -3.80 -3.45
CA SER A 30 15.91 -5.14 -3.88
C SER A 30 15.54 -6.22 -2.87
N ASP A 31 15.51 -5.88 -1.57
CA ASP A 31 15.24 -6.83 -0.49
C ASP A 31 13.77 -7.23 -0.43
N LEU A 32 12.90 -6.50 -1.16
CA LEU A 32 11.47 -6.80 -1.25
C LEU A 32 11.14 -7.90 -2.26
N LEU A 33 12.06 -8.26 -3.15
CA LEU A 33 11.83 -9.34 -4.13
C LEU A 33 11.56 -10.68 -3.45
N ASP A 34 12.16 -10.89 -2.28
CA ASP A 34 12.06 -12.12 -1.48
C ASP A 34 11.32 -11.89 -0.14
N ALA A 35 10.67 -10.73 0.04
CA ALA A 35 9.97 -10.38 1.27
C ALA A 35 8.45 -10.52 1.12
N ASP A 36 7.83 -11.21 2.06
CA ASP A 36 6.38 -11.11 2.27
C ASP A 36 6.08 -9.94 3.21
N LEU A 37 5.31 -8.96 2.71
CA LEU A 37 4.85 -7.81 3.48
C LEU A 37 3.36 -7.92 3.84
N GLU A 38 2.67 -8.95 3.36
CA GLU A 38 1.25 -9.12 3.60
C GLU A 38 0.99 -9.30 5.11
N GLY A 39 -0.08 -8.69 5.60
CA GLY A 39 -0.44 -8.73 7.03
C GLY A 39 0.49 -7.97 7.98
N HIS A 40 1.59 -7.37 7.50
CA HIS A 40 2.48 -6.60 8.36
C HIS A 40 1.91 -5.22 8.68
N ALA A 41 2.14 -4.76 9.90
CA ALA A 41 1.71 -3.43 10.32
C ALA A 41 2.53 -2.34 9.63
N ILE A 42 1.84 -1.30 9.16
CA ILE A 42 2.46 -0.06 8.68
C ILE A 42 2.91 0.81 9.85
N ARG A 43 4.02 1.54 9.68
CA ARG A 43 4.52 2.49 10.69
C ARG A 43 3.61 3.71 10.75
N VAL A 44 2.85 3.84 11.84
CA VAL A 44 2.04 5.03 12.15
C VAL A 44 2.73 5.97 13.14
N ALA A 45 2.44 7.27 13.03
CA ALA A 45 2.90 8.32 13.92
C ALA A 45 1.90 9.49 13.95
N THR A 46 2.19 10.54 14.74
CA THR A 46 1.27 11.68 14.95
C THR A 46 0.77 12.33 13.65
N HIS A 47 1.63 12.46 12.64
CA HIS A 47 1.27 13.07 11.35
C HIS A 47 0.23 12.24 10.56
N CYS A 48 0.15 10.92 10.78
CA CYS A 48 -0.81 10.05 10.11
C CYS A 48 -2.24 10.45 10.47
N TYR A 49 -2.48 10.86 11.73
CA TYR A 49 -3.80 11.31 12.19
C TYR A 49 -4.24 12.63 11.53
N GLY A 50 -3.29 13.48 11.15
CA GLY A 50 -3.57 14.66 10.32
C GLY A 50 -3.98 14.26 8.89
N CYS A 51 -3.32 13.26 8.32
CA CYS A 51 -3.66 12.76 6.99
C CYS A 51 -5.05 12.10 6.95
N THR A 52 -5.39 11.26 7.93
CA THR A 52 -6.71 10.63 8.02
C THR A 52 -7.84 11.62 8.27
N ALA A 53 -7.56 12.75 8.91
CA ALA A 53 -8.54 13.80 9.13
C ALA A 53 -8.80 14.67 7.86
N GLY A 54 -8.10 14.40 6.76
CA GLY A 54 -8.25 15.16 5.51
C GLY A 54 -7.42 16.45 5.45
N GLN A 55 -6.55 16.70 6.44
CA GLN A 55 -5.60 17.81 6.44
C GLN A 55 -4.13 17.38 6.16
N GLY A 56 -3.92 16.18 5.60
CA GLY A 56 -2.61 15.73 5.11
C GLY A 56 -2.27 16.24 3.72
N SER A 57 -0.99 16.33 3.38
CA SER A 57 -0.54 16.92 2.11
C SER A 57 -0.76 16.06 0.87
N SER A 58 -1.08 14.76 1.00
CA SER A 58 -1.05 13.82 -0.14
C SER A 58 -2.29 12.96 -0.31
N CYS A 59 -3.22 12.92 0.64
CA CYS A 59 -4.38 12.03 0.56
C CYS A 59 -5.51 12.55 1.44
N GLY A 60 -6.61 12.98 0.83
CA GLY A 60 -7.85 13.40 1.50
C GLY A 60 -8.62 12.25 2.17
N GLY A 61 -7.92 11.29 2.78
CA GLY A 61 -8.50 10.08 3.35
C GLY A 61 -9.16 9.20 2.29
N ALA A 62 -8.41 8.30 1.65
CA ALA A 62 -8.99 7.28 0.77
C ALA A 62 -9.70 6.19 1.59
N LEU A 63 -10.73 6.59 2.33
CA LEU A 63 -11.74 5.72 2.89
C LEU A 63 -13.00 5.87 2.04
N GLU A 64 -12.90 5.47 0.76
CA GLU A 64 -14.10 5.17 -0.01
C GLU A 64 -14.48 3.72 0.27
N HIS A 65 -15.69 3.52 0.79
CA HIS A 65 -16.21 2.22 1.19
C HIS A 65 -16.16 1.24 0.02
N ALA A 66 -15.47 0.11 0.22
CA ALA A 66 -15.66 -1.06 -0.62
C ALA A 66 -17.12 -1.54 -0.44
N SER A 67 -17.98 -1.16 -1.37
CA SER A 67 -19.24 -1.86 -1.59
C SER A 67 -18.90 -3.13 -2.37
N ASP A 68 -18.88 -4.21 -1.59
CA ASP A 68 -19.29 -5.57 -1.91
C ASP A 68 -19.60 -5.88 -3.38
N GLY A 69 -18.82 -6.78 -3.98
CA GLY A 69 -18.94 -7.12 -5.39
C GLY A 69 -18.05 -8.28 -5.85
N MET A 70 -18.13 -9.40 -5.15
CA MET A 70 -17.72 -10.72 -5.67
C MET A 70 -18.44 -11.01 -7.00
N GLN A 71 -17.75 -10.92 -8.14
CA GLN A 71 -18.09 -11.70 -9.34
C GLN A 71 -16.82 -12.20 -10.03
N ASP A 72 -16.51 -13.45 -9.68
CA ASP A 72 -15.86 -14.44 -10.53
C ASP A 72 -16.47 -14.41 -11.94
N ALA A 73 -15.68 -13.99 -12.93
CA ALA A 73 -15.94 -14.22 -14.34
C ALA A 73 -14.95 -15.27 -14.84
N SER A 74 -15.24 -16.51 -14.48
CA SER A 74 -14.73 -17.71 -15.11
C SER A 74 -14.59 -17.56 -16.62
N VAL A 75 -13.42 -17.93 -17.11
CA VAL A 75 -13.12 -18.40 -18.46
C VAL A 75 -14.37 -18.96 -19.17
N ALA A 76 -14.89 -18.21 -20.14
CA ALA A 76 -15.81 -18.73 -21.15
C ALA A 76 -15.41 -18.18 -22.53
N ALA A 77 -14.23 -18.61 -22.99
CA ALA A 77 -13.98 -18.73 -24.41
C ALA A 77 -14.59 -20.06 -24.89
N ALA A 78 -15.73 -20.01 -25.57
CA ALA A 78 -16.16 -21.07 -26.47
C ALA A 78 -17.04 -20.49 -27.58
N HIS A 79 -16.61 -20.70 -28.81
CA HIS A 79 -17.30 -20.42 -30.06
C HIS A 79 -18.76 -20.90 -30.09
N GLY A 80 -19.63 -20.13 -30.76
CA GLY A 80 -20.91 -20.64 -31.25
C GLY A 80 -21.92 -19.55 -31.65
N ASP A 81 -21.82 -19.06 -32.89
CA ASP A 81 -22.93 -18.43 -33.64
C ASP A 81 -24.03 -19.49 -33.90
N PRO A 82 -25.29 -19.18 -33.55
CA PRO A 82 -26.35 -19.47 -34.51
C PRO A 82 -27.45 -18.39 -34.55
N ARG A 83 -27.50 -17.69 -35.69
CA ARG A 83 -28.61 -17.01 -36.37
C ARG A 83 -28.53 -15.49 -36.46
#